data_AF-A0A358QQ97-F1
#
_entry.id   AF-A0A358QQ97-F1
#
_cell.length_a   1.000
_cell.length_b   1.000
_cell.length_c   1.000
_cell.angle_alpha   90.00
_cell.angle_beta   90.00
_cell.angle_gamma   90.00
#
_symmetry.space_group_name_H-M   'P 1'
#
loop_
_entity.id
_entity.type
_entity.pdbx_description
1 polymer ?
#
loop_
_entity_poly.entity_id
_entity_poly.type
_entity_poly.pdbx_seq_one_letter_code
_entity_poly.pdbx_strand_id
1 'polypeptide(L)'
;IVAEGTPQKLAGRDTRPAILSFRLPAPMDPSVLPASLATRAAPNGDGRVHVSSTEPLADAAALASWADHNRLPVGDLEVRRPSLEEIYLELTEGDRA
;
A
#
# COMPACT_ATOMS: atom_id res chain seq x y z
N ILE A 1 -4.74 31.05 7.58
CA ILE A 1 -4.70 30.92 6.10
C ILE A 1 -4.87 29.43 5.81
N VAL A 2 -6.10 29.01 5.47
CA VAL A 2 -6.38 27.66 4.96
C VAL A 2 -6.22 27.79 3.45
N ALA A 3 -5.30 27.03 2.85
CA ALA A 3 -4.88 27.23 1.48
C ALA A 3 -6.06 27.15 0.49
N GLU A 4 -6.46 28.27 -0.08
CA GLU A 4 -7.22 28.36 -1.33
C GLU A 4 -6.30 27.95 -2.49
N GLY A 5 -6.16 26.64 -2.67
CA GLY A 5 -5.68 26.06 -3.92
C GLY A 5 -6.78 25.14 -4.41
N THR A 6 -7.19 25.29 -5.68
CA THR A 6 -8.12 24.35 -6.31
C THR A 6 -7.70 22.91 -5.99
N PRO A 7 -8.63 21.95 -5.77
CA PRO A 7 -8.29 20.58 -5.40
C PRO A 7 -7.26 19.93 -6.35
N GLN A 8 -7.11 20.44 -7.57
CA GLN A 8 -6.08 20.05 -8.53
C GLN A 8 -4.63 20.43 -8.13
N LYS A 9 -4.41 21.42 -7.26
CA LYS A 9 -3.08 21.79 -6.73
C LYS A 9 -2.71 21.04 -5.44
N LEU A 10 -3.70 20.64 -4.63
CA LEU A 10 -3.52 19.67 -3.54
C LEU A 10 -3.35 18.25 -4.09
N ALA A 11 -3.96 17.97 -5.24
CA ALA A 11 -3.72 16.80 -6.04
C ALA A 11 -2.38 16.92 -6.80
N GLY A 12 -1.27 16.71 -6.09
CA GLY A 12 -0.15 15.95 -6.64
C GLY A 12 -0.63 14.54 -7.01
N ARG A 13 -1.56 14.45 -7.98
CA ARG A 13 -2.26 13.22 -8.43
C ARG A 13 -1.29 12.15 -8.96
N ASP A 14 -0.02 12.52 -9.10
CA ASP A 14 1.10 11.67 -9.52
C ASP A 14 2.25 11.50 -8.52
N THR A 15 2.19 12.07 -7.31
CA THR A 15 3.35 12.02 -6.39
C THR A 15 3.19 11.09 -5.19
N ARG A 16 1.98 10.61 -4.88
CA ARG A 16 1.81 9.64 -3.79
C ARG A 16 1.90 8.19 -4.28
N PRO A 17 2.63 7.32 -3.57
CA PRO A 17 2.77 5.92 -3.92
C PRO A 17 1.41 5.21 -3.93
N ALA A 18 1.26 4.23 -4.84
CA ALA A 18 0.15 3.30 -4.84
C ALA A 18 0.21 2.38 -3.61
N ILE A 19 -0.91 1.77 -3.27
CA ILE A 19 -1.02 0.79 -2.22
C ILE A 19 -1.29 -0.56 -2.88
N LEU A 20 -0.39 -1.51 -2.65
CA LEU A 20 -0.58 -2.92 -2.94
C LEU A 20 -1.18 -3.57 -1.69
N SER A 21 -2.40 -4.10 -1.78
CA SER A 21 -3.09 -4.79 -0.70
C SER A 21 -3.34 -6.24 -1.06
N PHE A 22 -3.05 -7.16 -0.15
CA PHE A 22 -3.26 -8.60 -0.38
C PHE A 22 -3.40 -9.35 0.95
N ARG A 23 -3.80 -10.62 0.86
CA ARG A 23 -3.84 -11.55 1.99
C ARG A 23 -2.87 -12.69 1.78
N LEU A 24 -2.11 -13.00 2.83
CA LEU A 24 -1.32 -14.21 2.94
C LEU A 24 -2.07 -15.24 3.80
N PRO A 25 -1.85 -16.55 3.59
CA PRO A 25 -2.39 -17.59 4.47
C PRO A 25 -1.98 -17.33 5.92
N ALA A 26 -2.92 -17.33 6.87
CA ALA A 26 -2.56 -17.30 8.28
C ALA A 26 -2.03 -18.67 8.74
N PRO A 27 -1.08 -18.75 9.71
CA PRO A 27 -0.40 -17.67 10.42
C PRO A 27 0.96 -17.35 9.75
N MET A 28 0.99 -16.42 8.82
CA MET A 28 2.21 -16.09 8.08
C MET A 28 2.66 -14.67 8.39
N ASP A 29 3.91 -14.55 8.81
CA ASP A 29 4.52 -13.29 9.20
C ASP A 29 4.92 -12.49 7.94
N PRO A 30 4.54 -11.21 7.80
CA PRO A 30 4.94 -10.38 6.66
C PRO A 30 6.45 -10.28 6.43
N SER A 31 7.29 -10.58 7.43
CA SER A 31 8.76 -10.66 7.28
C SER A 31 9.23 -11.76 6.32
N VAL A 32 8.38 -12.73 5.98
CA VAL A 32 8.70 -13.76 4.97
C VAL A 32 8.60 -13.27 3.53
N LEU A 33 8.06 -12.06 3.32
CA LEU A 33 8.02 -11.42 2.01
C LEU A 33 9.43 -11.19 1.45
N PRO A 34 9.56 -11.00 0.13
CA PRO A 34 10.79 -10.52 -0.48
C PRO A 34 11.29 -9.25 0.23
N ALA A 35 12.61 -9.13 0.43
CA ALA A 35 13.19 -7.98 1.15
C ALA A 35 12.79 -6.61 0.57
N SER A 36 12.56 -6.55 -0.75
CA SER A 36 12.07 -5.36 -1.45
C SER A 36 10.67 -4.92 -1.00
N LEU A 37 9.85 -5.84 -0.52
CA LEU A 37 8.48 -5.62 -0.04
C LEU A 37 8.40 -5.61 1.49
N ALA A 38 9.13 -6.49 2.17
CA ALA A 38 9.07 -6.70 3.62
C ALA A 38 9.34 -5.41 4.42
N THR A 39 10.25 -4.56 3.97
CA THR A 39 10.59 -3.29 4.63
C THR A 39 9.48 -2.24 4.56
N ARG A 40 8.54 -2.39 3.61
CA ARG A 40 7.41 -1.49 3.38
C ARG A 40 6.07 -2.14 3.68
N ALA A 41 6.08 -3.41 4.09
CA ALA A 41 4.89 -4.17 4.40
C ALA A 41 4.40 -3.84 5.80
N ALA A 42 3.15 -3.41 5.90
CA ALA A 42 2.45 -3.19 7.16
C ALA A 42 1.21 -4.08 7.22
N PRO A 43 0.96 -4.78 8.33
CA PRO A 43 -0.33 -5.41 8.55
C PRO A 43 -1.40 -4.32 8.61
N ASN A 44 -2.44 -4.49 7.80
CA ASN A 44 -3.67 -3.76 7.93
C ASN A 44 -4.65 -4.63 8.74
N GLY A 45 -5.55 -3.99 9.49
CA GLY A 45 -6.65 -4.69 10.15
C GLY A 45 -7.33 -5.68 9.18
N ASP A 46 -7.93 -6.74 9.72
CA ASP A 46 -8.61 -7.79 8.95
C ASP A 46 -7.71 -8.78 8.20
N GLY A 47 -6.44 -8.88 8.58
CA GLY A 47 -5.50 -9.88 8.04
C GLY A 47 -4.99 -9.58 6.63
N ARG A 48 -5.06 -8.31 6.22
CA ARG A 48 -4.45 -7.81 4.98
C ARG A 48 -3.04 -7.30 5.24
N VAL A 49 -2.21 -7.34 4.22
CA VAL A 49 -0.88 -6.69 4.19
C VAL A 49 -0.93 -5.57 3.17
N HIS A 50 -0.48 -4.39 3.57
CA HIS A 50 -0.37 -3.21 2.72
C HIS A 50 1.10 -2.90 2.46
N VAL A 51 1.43 -2.62 1.19
CA VAL A 51 2.75 -2.14 0.77
C VAL A 51 2.58 -0.83 0.02
N SER A 52 3.20 0.23 0.53
CA SER A 52 3.31 1.51 -0.18
C SER A 52 4.33 1.38 -1.32
N SER A 53 3.93 1.69 -2.54
CA SER A 53 4.66 1.37 -3.78
C SER A 53 4.71 2.53 -4.77
N THR A 54 5.91 2.95 -5.15
CA THR A 54 6.15 3.88 -6.26
C THR A 54 6.18 3.18 -7.62
N GLU A 55 6.38 1.86 -7.65
CA GLU A 55 6.46 1.03 -8.86
C GLU A 55 5.49 -0.18 -8.79
N PRO A 56 4.16 0.06 -8.78
CA PRO A 56 3.16 -0.95 -8.41
C PRO A 56 3.18 -2.21 -9.25
N LEU A 57 3.47 -2.09 -10.55
CA LEU A 57 3.55 -3.26 -11.43
C LEU A 57 4.76 -4.14 -11.10
N ALA A 58 5.92 -3.53 -10.82
CA ALA A 58 7.13 -4.24 -10.48
C ALA A 58 6.99 -4.93 -9.10
N ASP A 59 6.43 -4.22 -8.13
CA ASP A 59 6.17 -4.77 -6.79
C ASP A 59 5.13 -5.92 -6.84
N ALA A 60 4.07 -5.79 -7.64
CA ALA A 60 3.10 -6.86 -7.85
C ALA A 60 3.72 -8.09 -8.53
N ALA A 61 4.60 -7.89 -9.52
CA ALA A 61 5.32 -8.97 -10.18
C ALA A 61 6.28 -9.69 -9.21
N ALA A 62 6.98 -8.94 -8.35
CA ALA A 62 7.84 -9.51 -7.32
C ALA A 62 7.05 -10.34 -6.30
N LEU A 63 5.89 -9.85 -5.85
CA LEU A 63 4.98 -10.59 -4.98
C LEU A 63 4.49 -11.88 -5.64
N ALA A 64 4.03 -11.79 -6.90
CA ALA A 64 3.53 -12.94 -7.65
C ALA A 64 4.61 -14.01 -7.85
N SER A 65 5.82 -13.60 -8.24
CA SER A 65 6.94 -14.53 -8.43
C SER A 65 7.36 -15.21 -7.13
N TRP A 66 7.39 -14.48 -6.02
CA TRP A 66 7.69 -15.06 -4.71
C TRP A 66 6.61 -16.03 -4.26
N ALA A 67 5.34 -15.67 -4.43
CA ALA A 67 4.22 -16.51 -4.02
C ALA A 67 4.18 -17.81 -4.83
N ASP A 68 4.40 -17.73 -6.14
CA ASP A 68 4.48 -18.90 -7.03
C ASP A 68 5.64 -19.83 -6.62
N HIS A 69 6.83 -19.27 -6.38
CA HIS A 69 8.00 -20.04 -5.95
C HIS A 69 7.77 -20.78 -4.62
N ASN A 70 7.09 -20.14 -3.68
CA ASN A 70 6.77 -20.71 -2.37
C ASN A 70 5.46 -21.52 -2.35
N ARG A 71 4.75 -21.62 -3.50
CA ARG A 71 3.43 -22.25 -3.63
C ARG A 71 2.41 -21.71 -2.64
N LEU A 72 2.44 -20.39 -2.42
CA LEU A 72 1.54 -19.69 -1.52
C LEU A 72 0.41 -19.03 -2.31
N PRO A 73 -0.86 -19.24 -1.92
CA PRO A 73 -1.95 -18.49 -2.53
C PRO A 73 -1.93 -17.04 -2.03
N VAL A 74 -2.02 -16.09 -2.96
CA VAL A 74 -2.23 -14.67 -2.65
C VAL A 74 -3.71 -14.36 -2.83
N GLY A 75 -4.39 -14.03 -1.74
CA GLY A 75 -5.81 -13.68 -1.75
C GLY A 75 -6.04 -12.18 -1.89
N ASP A 76 -7.17 -11.81 -2.50
CA ASP A 76 -7.67 -10.43 -2.58
C ASP A 76 -6.63 -9.37 -2.98
N LEU A 77 -5.78 -9.72 -3.97
CA LEU A 77 -4.75 -8.83 -4.49
C LEU A 77 -5.38 -7.60 -5.15
N GLU A 78 -5.07 -6.43 -4.63
CA GLU A 78 -5.53 -5.14 -5.11
C GLU A 78 -4.34 -4.20 -5.28
N VAL A 79 -4.36 -3.44 -6.39
CA VAL A 79 -3.46 -2.31 -6.61
C VAL A 79 -4.33 -1.07 -6.76
N ARG A 80 -4.24 -0.15 -5.81
CA ARG A 80 -5.01 1.10 -5.89
C ARG A 80 -4.18 2.30 -5.51
N ARG A 81 -4.54 3.47 -6.03
CA ARG A 81 -4.03 4.75 -5.52
C ARG A 81 -4.97 5.24 -4.40
N PRO A 82 -4.44 5.81 -3.31
CA PRO A 82 -5.28 6.41 -2.28
C PRO A 82 -6.10 7.58 -2.87
N SER A 83 -7.33 7.72 -2.40
CA SER A 83 -8.22 8.82 -2.76
C SER A 83 -7.78 10.13 -2.09
N LEU A 84 -8.28 11.26 -2.61
CA LEU A 84 -8.01 12.58 -2.00
C LEU A 84 -8.56 12.68 -0.57
N GLU A 85 -9.67 12.01 -0.30
CA GLU A 85 -10.28 11.98 1.04
C GLU A 85 -9.40 11.22 2.03
N GLU A 86 -8.93 10.02 1.68
CA GLU A 86 -7.98 9.26 2.51
C GLU A 86 -6.69 10.06 2.76
N ILE A 87 -6.18 10.76 1.73
CA ILE A 87 -5.01 11.64 1.85
C ILE A 87 -5.27 12.80 2.83
N TYR A 88 -6.45 13.41 2.74
CA TYR A 88 -6.82 14.51 3.61
C TYR A 88 -6.95 14.05 5.07
N LEU A 89 -7.55 12.88 5.31
CA LEU A 89 -7.69 12.29 6.64
C LEU A 89 -6.31 12.06 7.28
N GLU A 90 -5.38 11.39 6.60
CA GLU A 90 -4.02 11.14 7.10
C GLU A 90 -3.28 12.44 7.49
N LEU A 91 -3.39 13.49 6.67
CA LEU A 91 -2.76 14.79 6.93
C LEU A 91 -3.35 15.48 8.17
N THR A 92 -4.66 15.36 8.40
CA THR A 92 -5.35 16.01 9.52
C THR A 92 -5.32 15.20 10.82
N GLU A 93 -5.07 13.90 10.74
CA GLU A 93 -4.84 13.02 11.90
C GLU A 93 -3.40 13.18 12.45
N GLY A 94 -2.41 13.36 11.57
CA GLY A 94 -1.02 13.64 11.96
C GLY A 94 -0.81 15.00 12.65
N ASP A 95 -1.70 15.97 12.42
CA ASP A 95 -1.67 17.30 13.05
C ASP A 95 -2.30 17.33 14.46
N ARG A 96 -2.92 16.22 14.88
CA ARG A 96 -3.55 16.06 16.21
C ARG A 96 -2.68 15.29 17.23
N ALA A 97 -1.46 14.90 16.86
CA ALA A 97 -0.54 14.13 17.70
C ALA A 97 0.53 15.01 18.38
#